data_AF-A0A8B6HP50-F1
#
_entry.id   AF-A0A8B6HP50-F1
#
_cell.length_a   1.000
_cell.length_b   1.000
_cell.length_c   1.000
_cell.angle_alpha   90.00
_cell.angle_beta   90.00
_cell.angle_gamma   90.00
#
_symmetry.space_group_name_H-M   'P 1'
#
loop_
_entity.id
_entity.type
_entity.pdbx_description
1 polymer ?
#
loop_
_entity_poly.entity_id
_entity_poly.type
_entity_poly.pdbx_seq_one_letter_code
_entity_poly.pdbx_strand_id
1 'polypeptide(L)'
;MSNRKRSLRKRDKKKRLIKYKSKLRIHNNNKGHLKRTKHFHENVKKALNYIEVFSRENLTNYEILVLAKGLKFIPSPDVKYIKQNLLRDFDELGRKMRCKYHFSDKTNADTNHPFRIKSGFKPPLANNTIENYLFATKMEICRLKINKVRNNLSKHERAALKTLRSNNNIIIKKADKNSSTVVLDKN
;
A
#
# COMPACT_ATOMS: atom_id res chain seq x y z
N MET A 1 23.29 55.63 39.00
CA MET A 1 22.68 55.31 37.67
C MET A 1 23.35 54.12 36.91
N SER A 2 23.87 53.07 37.58
CA SER A 2 24.74 52.06 36.94
C SER A 2 24.06 50.72 36.56
N ASN A 3 23.02 50.28 37.28
CA ASN A 3 22.47 48.92 37.12
C ASN A 3 21.53 48.71 35.91
N ARG A 4 20.90 49.78 35.38
CA ARG A 4 19.94 49.68 34.27
C ARG A 4 20.61 49.41 32.91
N LYS A 5 21.83 49.95 32.69
CA LYS A 5 22.61 49.74 31.45
C LYS A 5 23.16 48.31 31.34
N ARG A 6 23.50 47.66 32.47
CA ARG A 6 23.96 46.25 32.51
C ARG A 6 22.83 45.26 32.16
N SER A 7 21.60 45.50 32.60
CA SER A 7 20.47 44.60 32.32
C SER A 7 20.00 44.67 30.85
N LEU A 8 20.00 45.86 30.25
CA LEU A 8 19.70 46.07 28.82
C LEU A 8 20.71 45.33 27.93
N ARG A 9 22.02 45.47 28.20
CA ARG A 9 23.08 44.76 27.47
C ARG A 9 22.98 43.23 27.56
N LYS A 10 22.54 42.67 28.69
CA LYS A 10 22.30 41.22 28.85
C LYS A 10 21.09 40.75 28.04
N ARG A 11 20.01 41.52 27.99
CA ARG A 11 18.82 41.24 27.17
C ARG A 11 19.13 41.24 25.68
N ASP A 12 19.93 42.19 25.20
CA ASP A 12 20.31 42.27 23.77
C ASP A 12 21.25 41.14 23.34
N LYS A 13 22.20 40.74 24.20
CA LYS A 13 23.03 39.55 23.95
C LYS A 13 22.18 38.28 23.86
N LYS A 14 21.20 38.10 24.75
CA LYS A 14 20.27 36.94 24.72
C LYS A 14 19.42 36.94 23.44
N LYS A 15 18.88 38.08 23.01
CA LYS A 15 18.14 38.23 21.74
C LYS A 15 19.01 37.89 20.52
N ARG A 16 20.26 38.38 20.47
CA ARG A 16 21.21 38.05 19.39
C ARG A 16 21.55 36.56 19.36
N LEU A 17 21.76 35.93 20.52
CA LEU A 17 22.04 34.50 20.62
C LEU A 17 20.85 33.65 20.12
N ILE A 18 19.62 34.04 20.45
CA ILE A 18 18.39 33.37 19.97
C ILE A 18 18.27 33.51 18.45
N LYS A 19 18.50 34.71 17.90
CA LYS A 19 18.48 34.97 16.44
C LYS A 19 19.57 34.19 15.69
N TYR A 20 20.75 34.03 16.28
CA TYR A 20 21.82 33.22 15.70
C TYR A 20 21.49 31.72 15.73
N LYS A 21 20.98 31.21 16.86
CA LYS A 21 20.50 29.82 16.98
C LYS A 21 19.36 29.51 16.01
N SER A 22 18.42 30.42 15.80
CA SER A 22 17.33 30.23 14.82
C SER A 22 17.84 30.20 13.38
N LYS A 23 18.77 31.09 13.01
CA LYS A 23 19.45 31.06 11.69
C LYS A 23 20.23 29.77 11.46
N LEU A 24 21.00 29.30 12.44
CA LEU A 24 21.71 28.01 12.36
C LEU A 24 20.72 26.84 12.20
N ARG A 25 19.59 26.87 12.90
CA ARG A 25 18.54 25.85 12.80
C ARG A 25 17.89 25.82 11.41
N ILE A 26 17.64 26.97 10.79
CA ILE A 26 17.15 27.07 9.41
C ILE A 26 18.19 26.54 8.42
N HIS A 27 19.46 26.93 8.59
CA HIS A 27 20.54 26.47 7.71
C HIS A 27 20.77 24.95 7.80
N ASN A 28 20.67 24.37 9.00
CA ASN A 28 20.77 22.93 9.21
C ASN A 28 19.57 22.16 8.63
N ASN A 29 18.36 22.73 8.70
CA ASN A 29 17.18 22.16 8.03
C ASN A 29 17.35 22.14 6.50
N ASN A 30 17.90 23.20 5.91
CA ASN A 30 18.16 23.27 4.47
C ASN A 30 19.24 22.27 4.04
N LYS A 31 20.33 22.11 4.81
CA LYS A 31 21.35 21.08 4.56
C LYS A 31 20.78 19.67 4.65
N GLY A 32 19.94 19.38 5.64
CA GLY A 32 19.26 18.09 5.78
C GLY A 32 18.30 17.81 4.61
N HIS A 33 17.57 18.82 4.16
CA HIS A 33 16.67 18.70 3.02
C HIS A 33 17.45 18.44 1.72
N LEU A 34 18.52 19.19 1.45
CA LEU A 34 19.40 18.98 0.28
C LEU A 34 20.03 17.58 0.27
N LYS A 35 20.45 17.07 1.44
CA LYS A 35 20.99 15.70 1.52
C LYS A 35 19.93 14.65 1.17
N ARG A 36 18.69 14.82 1.66
CA ARG A 36 17.57 13.91 1.35
C ARG A 36 17.18 13.98 -0.13
N THR A 37 17.17 15.16 -0.74
CA THR A 37 16.88 15.29 -2.19
C THR A 37 17.98 14.69 -3.05
N LYS A 38 19.26 14.85 -2.70
CA LYS A 38 20.38 14.18 -3.38
C LYS A 38 20.25 12.66 -3.31
N HIS A 39 20.07 12.11 -2.10
CA HIS A 39 19.89 10.67 -1.91
C HIS A 39 18.66 10.13 -2.67
N PHE A 40 17.57 10.91 -2.74
CA PHE A 40 16.40 10.53 -3.52
C PHE A 40 16.73 10.41 -5.01
N HIS A 41 17.41 11.40 -5.59
CA HIS A 41 17.81 11.35 -7.01
C HIS A 41 18.82 10.23 -7.28
N GLU A 42 19.75 9.96 -6.38
CA GLU A 42 20.66 8.82 -6.48
C GLU A 42 19.91 7.48 -6.47
N ASN A 43 18.90 7.34 -5.61
CA ASN A 43 18.05 6.14 -5.61
C ASN A 43 17.29 5.97 -6.92
N VAL A 44 16.76 7.07 -7.48
CA VAL A 44 16.07 7.04 -8.80
C VAL A 44 17.05 6.61 -9.90
N LYS A 45 18.27 7.15 -9.91
CA LYS A 45 19.31 6.73 -10.86
C LYS A 45 19.63 5.25 -10.76
N LYS A 46 19.76 4.71 -9.54
CA LYS A 46 19.96 3.27 -9.33
C LYS A 46 18.76 2.44 -9.78
N ALA A 47 17.55 2.94 -9.54
CA ALA A 47 16.31 2.27 -9.92
C ALA A 47 16.15 2.12 -11.45
N LEU A 48 16.65 3.09 -12.23
CA LEU A 48 16.63 3.03 -13.69
C LEU A 48 17.38 1.81 -14.25
N ASN A 49 18.38 1.27 -13.54
CA ASN A 49 19.11 0.07 -13.98
C ASN A 49 18.24 -1.20 -14.00
N TYR A 50 17.06 -1.18 -13.36
CA TYR A 50 16.15 -2.31 -13.28
C TYR A 50 14.94 -2.16 -14.21
N ILE A 51 14.89 -1.10 -15.03
CA ILE A 51 13.75 -0.77 -15.89
C ILE A 51 14.24 -0.49 -17.29
N GLU A 52 13.56 -1.06 -18.27
CA GLU A 52 13.77 -0.79 -19.70
C GLU A 52 12.55 -0.01 -20.21
N VAL A 53 12.75 1.27 -20.53
CA VAL A 53 11.68 2.16 -21.01
C VAL A 53 11.80 2.29 -22.53
N PHE A 54 10.87 1.67 -23.25
CA PHE A 54 10.70 1.78 -24.71
C PHE A 54 9.44 2.58 -25.10
N SER A 55 8.70 3.04 -24.10
CA SER A 55 7.52 3.90 -24.22
C SER A 55 7.92 5.36 -24.48
N ARG A 56 7.09 6.11 -25.19
CA ARG A 56 7.22 7.57 -25.39
C ARG A 56 6.76 8.38 -24.18
N GLU A 57 5.92 7.78 -23.33
CA GLU A 57 5.44 8.41 -22.10
C GLU A 57 6.57 8.65 -21.08
N ASN A 58 6.54 9.82 -20.44
CA ASN A 58 7.52 10.18 -19.41
C ASN A 58 7.11 9.61 -18.05
N LEU A 59 7.96 8.76 -17.48
CA LEU A 59 7.77 8.24 -16.13
C LEU A 59 8.26 9.24 -15.08
N THR A 60 7.46 9.45 -14.05
CA THR A 60 7.87 10.22 -12.87
C THR A 60 8.87 9.44 -12.03
N ASN A 61 9.65 10.16 -11.21
CA ASN A 61 10.61 9.54 -10.28
C ASN A 61 9.98 8.48 -9.36
N TYR A 62 8.72 8.67 -8.93
CA TYR A 62 8.04 7.70 -8.07
C TYR A 62 7.56 6.47 -8.84
N GLU A 63 7.18 6.62 -10.11
CA GLU A 63 6.83 5.50 -10.99
C GLU A 63 8.06 4.63 -11.27
N ILE A 64 9.20 5.26 -11.55
CA ILE A 64 10.50 4.59 -11.68
C ILE A 64 10.83 3.81 -10.39
N LEU A 65 10.73 4.45 -9.21
CA LEU A 65 11.01 3.76 -7.94
C LEU A 65 10.09 2.56 -7.67
N VAL A 66 8.82 2.63 -8.10
CA VAL A 66 7.86 1.54 -7.97
C VAL A 66 8.18 0.40 -8.93
N LEU A 67 8.39 0.70 -10.21
CA LEU A 67 8.66 -0.30 -11.24
C LEU A 67 9.96 -1.05 -10.99
N ALA A 68 10.96 -0.38 -10.42
CA ALA A 68 12.26 -0.97 -10.08
C ALA A 68 12.20 -1.96 -8.91
N LYS A 69 11.11 -1.98 -8.13
CA LYS A 69 10.88 -3.04 -7.12
C LYS A 69 10.54 -4.38 -7.77
N GLY A 70 10.15 -4.37 -9.05
CA GLY A 70 9.86 -5.56 -9.85
C GLY A 70 8.42 -6.03 -9.77
N LEU A 71 8.01 -6.85 -10.74
CA LEU A 71 6.62 -7.31 -10.89
C LEU A 71 6.18 -8.35 -9.84
N LYS A 72 7.14 -8.94 -9.12
CA LYS A 72 6.86 -9.83 -7.97
C LYS A 72 6.74 -9.07 -6.65
N PHE A 73 6.93 -7.74 -6.64
CA PHE A 73 6.78 -6.94 -5.44
C PHE A 73 5.30 -6.90 -5.00
N ILE A 74 5.06 -7.16 -3.72
CA ILE A 74 3.73 -7.16 -3.13
C ILE A 74 3.59 -5.94 -2.22
N PRO A 75 2.81 -4.90 -2.62
CA PRO A 75 2.52 -3.77 -1.76
C PRO A 75 1.82 -4.22 -0.48
N SER A 76 2.18 -3.62 0.67
CA SER A 76 1.44 -3.86 1.92
C SER A 76 -0.02 -3.45 1.74
N PRO A 77 -0.99 -4.29 2.14
CA PRO A 77 -2.41 -4.00 1.96
C PRO A 77 -2.83 -2.73 2.70
N ASP A 78 -3.87 -2.06 2.21
CA ASP A 78 -4.44 -0.90 2.89
C ASP A 78 -5.20 -1.37 4.14
N VAL A 79 -4.78 -0.86 5.30
CA VAL A 79 -5.37 -1.21 6.60
C VAL A 79 -6.77 -0.65 6.81
N LYS A 80 -7.22 0.32 6.00
CA LYS A 80 -8.49 1.02 6.21
C LYS A 80 -9.70 0.09 6.16
N TYR A 81 -9.67 -0.92 5.28
CA TYR A 81 -10.83 -1.78 5.01
C TYR A 81 -10.60 -3.27 5.32
N ILE A 82 -9.53 -3.61 6.06
CA ILE A 82 -9.18 -5.02 6.32
C ILE A 82 -10.31 -5.75 7.04
N LYS A 83 -10.95 -5.11 8.04
CA LYS A 83 -12.02 -5.75 8.80
C LYS A 83 -13.26 -6.00 7.95
N GLN A 84 -13.66 -5.02 7.14
CA GLN A 84 -14.80 -5.16 6.24
C GLN A 84 -14.55 -6.25 5.20
N ASN A 85 -13.34 -6.29 4.61
CA ASN A 85 -12.94 -7.33 3.68
C ASN A 85 -12.98 -8.72 4.33
N LEU A 86 -12.40 -8.86 5.53
CA LEU A 86 -12.39 -10.12 6.26
C LEU A 86 -13.81 -10.63 6.58
N LEU A 87 -14.73 -9.74 6.96
CA LEU A 87 -16.13 -10.10 7.21
C LEU A 87 -16.87 -10.51 5.93
N ARG A 88 -16.61 -9.82 4.81
CA ARG A 88 -17.16 -10.21 3.50
C ARG A 88 -16.65 -11.58 3.07
N ASP A 89 -15.35 -11.81 3.22
CA ASP A 89 -14.73 -13.09 2.86
C ASP A 89 -15.25 -14.22 3.79
N PHE A 90 -15.53 -13.90 5.06
CA PHE A 90 -16.21 -14.81 5.98
C PHE A 90 -17.66 -15.12 5.56
N ASP A 91 -18.41 -14.14 5.06
CA ASP A 91 -19.77 -14.39 4.54
C ASP A 91 -19.75 -15.34 3.33
N GLU A 92 -18.72 -15.26 2.47
CA GLU A 92 -18.51 -16.24 1.40
C GLU A 92 -18.17 -17.63 1.92
N LEU A 93 -17.33 -17.74 2.95
CA LEU A 93 -17.03 -18.99 3.64
C LEU A 93 -18.31 -19.60 4.23
N GLY A 94 -19.10 -18.80 4.95
CA GLY A 94 -20.38 -19.23 5.51
C GLY A 94 -21.33 -19.74 4.45
N ARG A 95 -21.43 -19.05 3.29
CA ARG A 95 -22.21 -19.55 2.16
C ARG A 95 -21.70 -20.90 1.64
N LYS A 96 -20.39 -21.07 1.47
CA LYS A 96 -19.79 -22.35 1.03
C LYS A 96 -20.10 -23.48 2.01
N MET A 97 -19.98 -23.23 3.31
CA MET A 97 -20.30 -24.20 4.36
C MET A 97 -21.77 -24.62 4.30
N ARG A 98 -22.69 -23.66 4.20
CA ARG A 98 -24.12 -23.94 4.06
C ARG A 98 -24.44 -24.72 2.79
N CYS A 99 -23.84 -24.35 1.65
CA CYS A 99 -24.05 -25.10 0.40
C CYS A 99 -23.54 -26.54 0.52
N LYS A 100 -22.35 -26.74 1.10
CA LYS A 100 -21.78 -28.08 1.27
C LYS A 100 -22.67 -28.95 2.16
N TYR A 101 -23.25 -28.37 3.21
CA TYR A 101 -24.20 -29.07 4.06
C TYR A 101 -25.54 -29.34 3.36
N HIS A 102 -26.12 -28.34 2.70
CA HIS A 102 -27.41 -28.49 2.01
C HIS A 102 -27.39 -29.54 0.89
N PHE A 103 -26.22 -29.79 0.30
CA PHE A 103 -26.02 -30.81 -0.72
C PHE A 103 -25.24 -32.03 -0.21
N SER A 104 -25.09 -32.24 1.10
CA SER A 104 -24.31 -33.35 1.66
C SER A 104 -24.86 -34.71 1.26
N ASP A 105 -26.18 -34.80 1.15
CA ASP A 105 -26.90 -36.06 0.93
C ASP A 105 -27.07 -36.36 -0.58
N LYS A 106 -26.68 -35.41 -1.44
CA LYS A 106 -26.70 -35.61 -2.88
C LYS A 106 -25.36 -36.22 -3.29
N THR A 107 -25.38 -37.50 -3.64
CA THR A 107 -24.25 -38.25 -4.23
C THR A 107 -23.92 -37.84 -5.66
N ASN A 108 -24.43 -36.69 -6.13
CA ASN A 108 -24.26 -36.27 -7.50
C ASN A 108 -22.80 -35.85 -7.75
N ALA A 109 -22.05 -36.82 -8.25
CA ALA A 109 -20.89 -36.64 -9.11
C ALA A 109 -21.32 -35.93 -10.42
N ASP A 110 -21.93 -34.76 -10.32
CA ASP A 110 -22.21 -33.93 -11.47
C ASP A 110 -20.91 -33.22 -11.83
N THR A 111 -20.23 -33.76 -12.85
CA THR A 111 -19.13 -33.15 -13.56
C THR A 111 -19.43 -31.68 -13.79
N ASN A 112 -18.77 -30.80 -13.03
CA ASN A 112 -18.92 -29.36 -13.21
C ASN A 112 -18.49 -29.00 -14.64
N HIS A 113 -19.47 -28.67 -15.48
CA HIS A 113 -19.20 -28.27 -16.84
C HIS A 113 -18.26 -27.04 -16.85
N PRO A 114 -17.24 -26.98 -17.73
CA PRO A 114 -16.28 -25.87 -17.77
C PRO A 114 -16.94 -24.49 -17.93
N PHE A 115 -18.10 -24.43 -18.58
CA PHE A 115 -18.88 -23.20 -18.80
C PHE A 115 -20.01 -22.98 -17.80
N ARG A 116 -20.01 -23.66 -16.65
CA ARG A 116 -21.04 -23.44 -15.63
C ARG A 116 -20.87 -22.06 -14.99
N ILE A 117 -21.89 -21.23 -15.15
CA ILE A 117 -21.97 -19.91 -14.49
C ILE A 117 -22.09 -20.14 -12.97
N LYS A 118 -21.34 -19.35 -12.19
CA LYS A 118 -21.40 -19.42 -10.72
C LYS A 118 -22.80 -19.03 -10.24
N SER A 119 -23.42 -19.91 -9.46
CA SER A 119 -24.71 -19.61 -8.86
C SER A 119 -24.58 -18.64 -7.66
N GLY A 120 -25.48 -17.67 -7.58
CA GLY A 120 -25.70 -16.83 -6.39
C GLY A 120 -26.52 -17.52 -5.30
N PHE A 121 -26.77 -18.83 -5.46
CA PHE A 121 -27.62 -19.60 -4.56
C PHE A 121 -27.13 -19.49 -3.11
N LYS A 122 -28.07 -19.18 -2.24
CA LYS A 122 -27.93 -19.23 -0.79
C LYS A 122 -28.98 -20.23 -0.30
N PRO A 123 -28.57 -21.36 0.28
CA PRO A 123 -29.54 -22.29 0.85
C PRO A 123 -30.29 -21.61 2.00
N PRO A 124 -31.52 -22.08 2.31
CA PRO A 124 -32.22 -21.65 3.51
C PRO A 124 -31.37 -21.94 4.75
N LEU A 125 -31.64 -21.22 5.84
CA LEU A 125 -30.99 -21.44 7.13
C LEU A 125 -31.08 -22.92 7.51
N ALA A 126 -29.91 -23.52 7.73
CA ALA A 126 -29.78 -24.95 7.97
C ALA A 126 -29.83 -25.27 9.47
N ASN A 127 -29.54 -26.52 9.82
CA ASN A 127 -29.41 -27.02 11.19
C ASN A 127 -28.63 -26.06 12.11
N ASN A 128 -29.13 -25.91 13.34
CA ASN A 128 -28.58 -25.09 14.42
C ASN A 128 -27.06 -25.24 14.61
N THR A 129 -26.48 -26.43 14.40
CA THR A 129 -25.03 -26.63 14.64
C THR A 129 -24.14 -25.77 13.74
N ILE A 130 -24.43 -25.72 12.43
CA ILE A 130 -23.59 -24.95 11.48
C ILE A 130 -23.81 -23.47 11.67
N GLU A 131 -25.06 -23.05 11.86
CA GLU A 131 -25.36 -21.63 12.08
C GLU A 131 -24.76 -21.13 13.40
N ASN A 132 -24.82 -21.92 14.47
CA ASN A 132 -24.18 -21.60 15.74
C ASN A 132 -22.67 -21.47 15.60
N TYR A 133 -22.02 -22.38 14.88
CA TYR A 133 -20.59 -22.30 14.61
C TYR A 133 -20.24 -21.05 13.81
N LEU A 134 -20.92 -20.79 12.69
CA LEU A 134 -20.68 -19.62 11.86
C LEU A 134 -20.91 -18.32 12.63
N PHE A 135 -21.93 -18.28 13.48
CA PHE A 135 -22.21 -17.13 14.34
C PHE A 135 -21.09 -16.90 15.36
N ALA A 136 -20.70 -17.94 16.10
CA ALA A 136 -19.63 -17.86 17.11
C ALA A 136 -18.31 -17.42 16.48
N THR A 137 -17.91 -18.03 15.36
CA THR A 137 -16.69 -17.65 14.63
C THR A 137 -16.77 -16.23 14.09
N LYS A 138 -17.93 -15.78 13.59
CA LYS A 138 -18.11 -14.39 13.16
C LYS A 138 -17.89 -13.41 14.32
N MET A 139 -18.40 -13.75 15.51
CA MET A 139 -18.21 -12.94 16.71
C MET A 139 -16.74 -12.88 17.15
N GLU A 140 -15.99 -13.98 17.06
CA GLU A 140 -14.55 -14.01 17.32
C GLU A 140 -13.78 -13.15 16.31
N ILE A 141 -14.06 -13.30 15.02
CA ILE A 141 -13.45 -12.50 13.95
C ILE A 141 -13.73 -11.01 14.16
N CYS A 142 -14.96 -10.65 14.54
CA CYS A 142 -15.32 -9.28 14.89
C CYS A 142 -14.51 -8.71 16.06
N ARG A 143 -14.03 -9.55 16.98
CA ARG A 143 -13.23 -9.15 18.14
C ARG A 143 -11.72 -9.10 17.87
N LEU A 144 -11.25 -9.65 16.75
CA LEU A 144 -9.83 -9.67 16.40
C LEU A 144 -9.26 -8.24 16.33
N LYS A 145 -8.09 -8.06 16.98
CA LYS A 145 -7.30 -6.83 16.90
C LYS A 145 -6.44 -6.87 15.64
N ILE A 146 -6.64 -5.90 14.75
CA ILE A 146 -5.83 -5.78 13.53
C ILE A 146 -4.58 -4.97 13.85
N ASN A 147 -3.43 -5.60 13.77
CA ASN A 147 -2.14 -4.94 13.94
C ASN A 147 -1.78 -4.18 12.66
N LYS A 148 -1.35 -2.92 12.81
CA LYS A 148 -0.88 -2.13 11.67
C LYS A 148 0.50 -2.60 11.25
N VAL A 149 0.62 -3.05 10.00
CA VAL A 149 1.91 -3.37 9.39
C VAL A 149 2.56 -2.10 8.86
N ARG A 150 3.89 -2.00 8.97
CA ARG A 150 4.64 -0.90 8.36
C ARG A 150 4.50 -0.97 6.84
N ASN A 151 4.08 0.15 6.25
CA ASN A 151 3.97 0.25 4.79
C ASN A 151 5.35 0.11 4.13
N ASN A 152 5.45 -0.80 3.16
CA ASN A 152 6.62 -0.97 2.30
C ASN A 152 6.67 0.00 1.10
N LEU A 153 5.67 0.89 0.99
CA LEU A 153 5.60 1.99 0.02
C LEU A 153 5.24 3.31 0.71
N SER A 154 5.86 4.39 0.25
CA SER A 154 5.46 5.76 0.58
C SER A 154 4.12 6.12 -0.06
N LYS A 155 3.53 7.24 0.39
CA LYS A 155 2.27 7.75 -0.17
C LYS A 155 2.40 8.08 -1.66
N HIS A 156 3.54 8.64 -2.07
CA HIS A 156 3.82 9.00 -3.46
C HIS A 156 4.01 7.78 -4.36
N GLU A 157 4.72 6.74 -3.87
CA GLU A 157 4.83 5.47 -4.60
C GLU A 157 3.46 4.77 -4.73
N ARG A 158 2.60 4.81 -3.69
CA ARG A 158 1.22 4.29 -3.80
C ARG A 158 0.37 5.07 -4.81
N ALA A 159 0.56 6.39 -4.89
CA ALA A 159 -0.12 7.21 -5.89
C ALA A 159 0.39 6.87 -7.30
N ALA A 160 1.70 6.73 -7.49
CA ALA A 160 2.32 6.29 -8.73
C ALA A 160 1.79 4.93 -9.20
N LEU A 161 1.61 3.95 -8.30
CA LEU A 161 0.97 2.67 -8.64
C LEU A 161 -0.44 2.83 -9.21
N LYS A 162 -1.24 3.77 -8.66
CA LYS A 162 -2.58 4.04 -9.17
C LYS A 162 -2.51 4.68 -10.55
N THR A 163 -1.64 5.67 -10.73
CA THR A 163 -1.41 6.35 -12.02
C THR A 163 -0.99 5.35 -13.09
N LEU A 164 0.02 4.51 -12.83
CA LEU A 164 0.48 3.46 -13.74
C LEU A 164 -0.63 2.48 -14.09
N ARG A 165 -1.44 2.06 -13.11
CA ARG A 165 -2.56 1.14 -13.33
C ARG A 165 -3.66 1.76 -14.18
N SER A 166 -3.93 3.05 -14.05
CA SER A 166 -4.93 3.77 -14.85
C SER A 166 -4.42 4.24 -16.20
N ASN A 167 -3.11 4.18 -16.44
CA ASN A 167 -2.52 4.63 -17.70
C ASN A 167 -2.79 3.60 -18.81
N ASN A 168 -3.64 3.97 -19.75
CA ASN A 168 -4.01 3.15 -20.89
C ASN A 168 -3.04 3.26 -22.07
N ASN A 169 -2.04 4.15 -22.02
CA ASN A 169 -1.10 4.38 -23.11
C ASN A 169 0.13 3.47 -23.02
N ILE A 170 0.30 2.74 -21.91
CA ILE A 170 1.49 1.93 -21.67
C ILE A 170 1.16 0.46 -21.38
N ILE A 171 2.11 -0.42 -21.68
CA ILE A 171 2.13 -1.83 -21.28
C ILE A 171 3.34 -2.07 -20.39
N ILE A 172 3.10 -2.67 -19.22
CA ILE A 172 4.16 -3.04 -18.27
C ILE A 172 4.27 -4.56 -18.25
N LYS A 173 5.46 -5.11 -18.58
CA LYS A 173 5.70 -6.55 -18.63
C LYS A 173 7.10 -6.92 -18.15
N LYS A 174 7.34 -8.21 -17.91
CA LYS A 174 8.68 -8.71 -17.59
C LYS A 174 9.52 -8.75 -18.88
N ALA A 175 10.81 -8.44 -18.79
CA ALA A 175 11.74 -8.72 -19.87
C ALA A 175 11.89 -10.24 -20.09
N ASP A 176 12.16 -10.62 -21.34
CA ASP A 176 12.42 -12.01 -21.72
C ASP A 176 13.78 -12.48 -21.17
N LYS A 177 14.80 -11.64 -21.35
CA LYS A 177 16.13 -11.78 -20.80
C LYS A 177 16.31 -10.70 -19.74
N ASN A 178 16.70 -11.10 -18.53
CA ASN A 178 16.84 -10.27 -17.32
C ASN A 178 15.55 -10.12 -16.50
N SER A 179 15.72 -9.86 -15.20
CA SER A 179 14.63 -9.65 -14.24
C SER A 179 14.06 -8.22 -14.27
N SER A 180 14.37 -7.45 -15.32
CA SER A 180 13.97 -6.06 -15.52
C SER A 180 12.47 -5.93 -15.83
N THR A 181 11.92 -4.79 -15.43
CA THR A 181 10.56 -4.37 -15.79
C THR A 181 10.62 -3.59 -17.10
N VAL A 182 9.85 -4.00 -18.10
CA VAL A 182 9.79 -3.34 -19.41
C VAL A 182 8.53 -2.49 -19.50
N VAL A 183 8.68 -1.26 -19.97
CA VAL A 183 7.58 -0.31 -20.22
C VAL A 183 7.52 0.00 -21.71
N LEU A 184 6.39 -0.31 -22.35
CA LEU A 184 6.15 -0.13 -23.79
C LEU A 184 4.97 0.79 -24.03
N ASP A 185 4.90 1.39 -25.21
CA ASP A 185 3.66 2.00 -25.69
C ASP A 185 2.59 0.93 -25.92
N LYS A 186 1.33 1.29 -25.67
CA LYS A 186 0.18 0.47 -26.02
C LYS A 186 -0.31 0.91 -27.40
N ASN A 187 -0.20 0.01 -28.38
CA ASN A 187 -0.73 0.20 -29.73
C ASN A 187 -2.26 0.23 -29.75
#